data_AF-A0A0C4EQE2-F1
#
_entry.id   AF-A0A0C4EQE2-F1
#
_cell.length_a   1.000
_cell.length_b   1.000
_cell.length_c   1.000
_cell.angle_alpha   90.00
_cell.angle_beta   90.00
_cell.angle_gamma   90.00
#
_symmetry.space_group_name_H-M   'P 1'
#
loop_
_entity.id
_entity.type
_entity.pdbx_description
1 polymer ?
#
loop_
_entity_poly.entity_id
_entity_poly.type
_entity_poly.pdbx_seq_one_letter_code
_entity_poly.pdbx_strand_id
1 'polypeptide(L)'
;MYFTDQSPAQKIEFCLCIPDPVRLLYHGYFAASPTKPRTAFAIPLVQLYQSLWYETAVPYTSFIKGLVCHQETRARKPLLARSRLGNPRELRTPFSQAIDIYSRIQILQKDLLNVALQMQEKDFWASKCPSCFGPEKPDEVSQADDAYAIIAMDGNFQHRHHHFASNDVPTESDYPSIFIPPSQINNHEVQLESTEGDSAGLRRELVKISILDNILNAFPSKKLEYFTTLGAT
;
A
#
# COMPACT_ATOMS: atom_id res chain seq x y z
N MET A 1 19.10 17.05 17.82
CA MET A 1 18.41 15.74 17.74
C MET A 1 19.10 14.93 16.65
N TYR A 2 20.15 14.21 17.01
CA TYR A 2 20.97 13.46 16.06
C TYR A 2 20.47 12.01 16.03
N PHE A 3 19.77 11.62 14.97
CA PHE A 3 19.47 10.21 14.69
C PHE A 3 20.71 9.55 14.07
N THR A 4 21.61 9.10 14.93
CA THR A 4 22.68 8.16 14.58
C THR A 4 22.27 6.77 15.05
N ASP A 5 21.48 6.05 14.25
CA ASP A 5 21.14 4.66 14.57
C ASP A 5 21.47 3.74 13.38
N GLN A 6 22.77 3.53 13.19
CA GLN A 6 23.23 2.27 12.65
C GLN A 6 23.51 1.37 13.85
N SER A 7 22.49 0.65 14.29
CA SER A 7 22.68 -0.38 15.31
C SER A 7 23.70 -1.41 14.77
N PRO A 8 24.65 -1.87 15.61
CA PRO A 8 25.67 -2.81 15.18
C PRO A 8 25.03 -4.11 14.70
N ALA A 9 25.64 -4.76 13.70
CA ALA A 9 25.15 -6.03 13.16
C ALA A 9 25.06 -7.09 14.27
N GLN A 10 23.84 -7.49 14.61
CA GLN A 10 23.58 -8.55 15.57
C GLN A 10 23.68 -9.92 14.88
N LYS A 11 24.46 -10.84 15.46
CA LYS A 11 24.52 -12.23 15.02
C LYS A 11 23.39 -13.00 15.70
N ILE A 12 22.57 -13.68 14.90
CA ILE A 12 21.56 -14.63 15.39
C ILE A 12 22.09 -16.02 15.04
N GLU A 13 22.27 -16.85 16.06
CA GLU A 13 22.66 -18.26 15.87
C GLU A 13 21.42 -19.09 15.54
N PHE A 14 21.52 -20.03 14.61
CA PHE A 14 20.44 -20.97 14.31
C PHE A 14 20.75 -22.34 14.92
N CYS A 15 19.71 -23.07 15.33
CA CYS A 15 19.84 -24.41 15.90
C CYS A 15 18.83 -25.34 15.25
N LEU A 16 19.05 -26.65 15.35
CA LEU A 16 18.04 -27.66 14.98
C LEU A 16 16.90 -27.77 16.00
N CYS A 17 17.00 -27.07 17.13
CA CYS A 17 16.09 -27.16 18.26
C CYS A 17 14.75 -26.44 18.04
N ILE A 18 14.74 -25.37 17.24
CA ILE A 18 13.57 -24.54 16.94
C ILE A 18 13.66 -24.13 15.47
N PRO A 19 12.56 -24.16 14.69
CA PRO A 19 12.57 -23.70 13.30
C PRO A 19 13.08 -22.25 13.15
N ASP A 20 13.91 -22.00 12.13
CA ASP A 20 14.52 -20.69 11.88
C ASP A 20 13.52 -19.51 11.89
N PRO A 21 12.32 -19.61 11.27
CA PRO A 21 11.35 -18.51 11.32
C PRO A 21 10.85 -18.19 12.73
N VAL A 22 10.65 -19.22 13.56
CA VAL A 22 10.18 -19.06 14.95
C VAL A 22 11.26 -18.40 15.79
N ARG A 23 12.53 -18.76 15.56
CA ARG A 23 13.65 -18.11 16.22
C ARG A 23 13.81 -16.64 15.82
N LEU A 24 13.65 -16.33 14.53
CA LEU A 24 13.65 -14.94 14.06
C LEU A 24 12.50 -14.14 14.69
N LEU A 25 11.32 -14.76 14.82
CA LEU A 25 10.17 -14.13 15.46
C LEU A 25 10.45 -13.80 16.93
N TYR A 26 11.08 -14.71 17.69
CA TYR A 26 11.53 -14.47 19.06
C TYR A 26 12.48 -13.26 19.16
N HIS A 27 13.31 -13.03 18.15
CA HIS A 27 14.19 -11.86 18.07
C HIS A 27 13.52 -10.59 17.51
N GLY A 28 12.22 -10.60 17.25
CA GLY A 28 11.49 -9.43 16.76
C GLY A 28 11.52 -9.26 15.24
N TYR A 29 11.69 -10.34 14.48
CA TYR A 29 11.74 -10.31 13.02
C TYR A 29 10.76 -11.29 12.36
N PHE A 30 10.13 -10.87 11.27
CA PHE A 30 9.44 -11.76 10.35
C PHE A 30 10.41 -12.31 9.31
N ALA A 31 10.49 -13.63 9.25
CA ALA A 31 11.23 -14.36 8.22
C ALA A 31 10.52 -14.22 6.87
N ALA A 32 11.26 -13.88 5.81
CA ALA A 32 10.69 -13.83 4.46
C ALA A 32 10.50 -15.24 3.84
N SER A 33 11.02 -16.30 4.46
CA SER A 33 10.88 -17.68 3.97
C SER A 33 10.65 -18.64 5.14
N PRO A 34 9.77 -19.65 4.98
CA PRO A 34 9.41 -20.57 6.06
C PRO A 34 10.47 -21.65 6.33
N THR A 35 11.37 -21.93 5.39
CA THR A 35 12.31 -23.07 5.53
C THR A 35 13.74 -22.62 5.80
N LYS A 36 14.25 -21.68 5.00
CA LYS A 36 15.64 -21.20 5.08
C LYS A 36 15.67 -19.68 4.85
N PRO A 37 15.28 -18.87 5.83
CA PRO A 37 15.20 -17.43 5.68
C PRO A 37 16.57 -16.82 5.41
N ARG A 38 16.74 -16.26 4.20
CA ARG A 38 17.91 -15.45 3.85
C ARG A 38 17.73 -13.97 4.21
N THR A 39 16.48 -13.56 4.40
CA THR A 39 16.07 -12.19 4.68
C THR A 39 15.00 -12.23 5.75
N ALA A 40 15.05 -11.26 6.66
CA ALA A 40 14.03 -11.06 7.67
C ALA A 40 13.82 -9.55 7.85
N PHE A 41 12.61 -9.17 8.25
CA PHE A 41 12.23 -7.77 8.46
C PHE A 41 11.82 -7.57 9.90
N ALA A 42 12.23 -6.46 10.51
CA ALA A 42 11.84 -6.15 11.88
C ALA A 42 10.31 -6.03 11.97
N ILE A 43 9.70 -6.61 13.01
CA ILE A 43 8.25 -6.52 13.24
C ILE A 43 7.78 -5.05 13.25
N PRO A 44 8.47 -4.09 13.93
CA PRO A 44 8.07 -2.69 13.91
C PRO A 44 8.07 -2.06 12.51
N LEU A 45 8.96 -2.51 11.60
CA LEU A 45 9.00 -1.99 10.23
C LEU A 45 7.76 -2.44 9.43
N VAL A 46 7.35 -3.70 9.62
CA VAL A 46 6.16 -4.27 8.99
C VAL A 46 4.90 -3.60 9.54
N GLN A 47 4.83 -3.39 10.86
CA GLN A 47 3.75 -2.64 11.51
C GLN A 47 3.68 -1.18 11.03
N LEU A 48 4.82 -0.50 10.91
CA LEU A 48 4.89 0.86 10.38
C LEU A 48 4.34 0.94 8.96
N TYR A 49 4.74 0.01 8.08
CA TYR A 49 4.19 -0.04 6.73
C TYR A 49 2.67 -0.25 6.76
N GLN A 50 2.16 -1.15 7.60
CA GLN A 50 0.72 -1.38 7.71
C GLN A 50 -0.03 -0.10 8.10
N SER A 51 0.46 0.62 9.09
CA SER A 51 -0.12 1.91 9.50
C SER A 51 -0.11 2.93 8.36
N LEU A 52 1.01 3.04 7.63
CA LEU A 52 1.10 3.94 6.47
C LEU A 52 0.17 3.52 5.34
N TRP A 53 0.03 2.22 5.08
CA TRP A 53 -0.85 1.71 4.04
C TRP A 53 -2.32 2.01 4.36
N TYR A 54 -2.74 1.92 5.62
CA TYR A 54 -4.11 2.30 6.01
C TYR A 54 -4.43 3.77 5.75
N GLU A 55 -3.47 4.67 5.96
CA GLU A 55 -3.70 6.12 5.81
C GLU A 55 -3.52 6.62 4.37
N THR A 56 -2.61 6.01 3.61
CA THR A 56 -2.15 6.57 2.33
C THR A 56 -2.29 5.63 1.14
N ALA A 57 -2.67 4.37 1.37
CA ALA A 57 -2.68 3.31 0.37
C ALA A 57 -1.33 3.18 -0.37
N VAL A 58 -0.21 3.53 0.28
CA VAL A 58 1.12 3.50 -0.35
C VAL A 58 1.47 2.06 -0.78
N PRO A 59 1.85 1.84 -2.06
CA PRO A 59 2.30 0.54 -2.49
C PRO A 59 3.57 0.10 -1.76
N TYR A 60 3.63 -1.17 -1.31
CA TYR A 60 4.83 -1.73 -0.68
C TYR A 60 6.09 -1.61 -1.55
N THR A 61 5.93 -1.62 -2.88
CA THR A 61 7.02 -1.45 -3.85
C THR A 61 7.69 -0.08 -3.71
N SER A 62 6.89 0.97 -3.56
CA SER A 62 7.35 2.34 -3.33
C SER A 62 7.99 2.48 -1.95
N PHE A 63 7.35 1.91 -0.92
CA PHE A 63 7.89 1.91 0.44
C PHE A 63 9.27 1.25 0.51
N ILE A 64 9.41 0.05 -0.05
CA ILE A 64 10.68 -0.69 -0.08
C ILE A 64 11.73 0.02 -0.94
N LYS A 65 11.36 0.57 -2.09
CA LYS A 65 12.31 1.33 -2.92
C LYS A 65 12.84 2.56 -2.16
N GLY A 66 11.95 3.28 -1.48
CA GLY A 66 12.31 4.41 -0.62
C GLY A 66 13.21 3.99 0.54
N LEU A 67 12.87 2.90 1.24
CA LEU A 67 13.66 2.34 2.33
C LEU A 67 15.06 1.93 1.89
N VAL A 68 15.17 1.20 0.78
CA VAL A 68 16.47 0.79 0.22
C VAL A 68 17.30 2.01 -0.16
N CYS A 69 16.72 2.96 -0.90
CA CYS A 69 17.40 4.21 -1.25
C CYS A 69 17.90 4.96 -0.01
N HIS A 70 17.05 5.09 1.02
CA HIS A 70 17.42 5.72 2.28
C HIS A 70 18.56 4.99 2.99
N GLN A 71 18.55 3.65 3.02
CA GLN A 71 19.63 2.86 3.61
C GLN A 71 20.95 3.02 2.84
N GLU A 72 20.90 3.00 1.50
CA GLU A 72 22.09 3.16 0.65
C GLU A 72 22.78 4.52 0.89
N THR A 73 22.04 5.62 1.03
CA THR A 73 22.63 6.95 1.31
C THR A 73 23.35 7.05 2.66
N ARG A 74 23.05 6.14 3.58
CA ARG A 74 23.65 6.10 4.93
C ARG A 74 24.73 5.04 5.05
N ALA A 75 24.79 4.10 4.12
CA ALA A 75 25.72 2.99 4.18
C ALA A 75 27.14 3.44 3.81
N ARG A 76 28.13 3.07 4.63
CA ARG A 76 29.56 3.29 4.32
C ARG A 76 30.06 2.40 3.18
N LYS A 77 29.33 1.33 2.86
CA LYS A 77 29.64 0.35 1.83
C LYS A 77 28.35 -0.01 1.08
N PRO A 78 28.40 -0.31 -0.23
CA PRO A 78 27.22 -0.75 -0.98
C PRO A 78 26.56 -1.95 -0.32
N LEU A 79 25.24 -1.90 -0.16
CA LEU A 79 24.49 -3.00 0.46
C LEU A 79 24.03 -3.97 -0.62
N LEU A 80 24.89 -4.94 -0.94
CA LEU A 80 24.70 -5.87 -2.05
C LEU A 80 23.92 -7.13 -1.63
N ALA A 81 23.29 -7.78 -2.61
CA ALA A 81 22.76 -9.12 -2.45
C ALA A 81 23.91 -10.12 -2.23
N ARG A 82 23.62 -11.26 -1.57
CA ARG A 82 24.54 -12.41 -1.49
C ARG A 82 24.64 -13.13 -2.83
N SER A 83 25.05 -12.42 -3.88
CA SER A 83 25.28 -12.93 -5.24
C SER A 83 26.75 -12.75 -5.59
N ARG A 84 27.32 -13.72 -6.33
CA ARG A 84 28.70 -13.64 -6.85
C ARG A 84 28.91 -12.45 -7.79
N LEU A 85 27.83 -11.93 -8.38
CA LEU A 85 27.83 -10.85 -9.36
C LEU A 85 27.70 -9.45 -8.74
N GLY A 86 27.58 -9.33 -7.40
CA GLY A 86 27.48 -8.03 -6.75
C GLY A 86 26.18 -7.26 -7.06
N ASN A 87 25.09 -7.99 -7.35
CA ASN A 87 23.81 -7.37 -7.70
C ASN A 87 23.21 -6.57 -6.53
N PRO A 88 22.41 -5.52 -6.81
CA PRO A 88 21.61 -4.84 -5.80
C PRO A 88 20.66 -5.79 -5.07
N ARG A 89 20.30 -5.46 -3.82
CA ARG A 89 19.31 -6.23 -3.05
C ARG A 89 17.91 -6.03 -3.64
N GLU A 90 17.27 -7.14 -4.01
CA GLU A 90 15.83 -7.19 -4.30
C GLU A 90 15.10 -7.51 -2.99
N LEU A 91 14.35 -6.55 -2.46
CA LEU A 91 13.62 -6.69 -1.19
C LEU A 91 12.10 -6.65 -1.36
N ARG A 92 11.56 -6.44 -2.57
CA ARG A 92 10.11 -6.36 -2.78
C ARG A 92 9.44 -7.70 -2.52
N THR A 93 9.97 -8.77 -3.11
CA THR A 93 9.40 -10.11 -2.95
C THR A 93 9.52 -10.60 -1.51
N PRO A 94 10.72 -10.52 -0.87
CA PRO A 94 10.85 -10.89 0.54
C PRO A 94 9.95 -10.08 1.49
N PHE A 95 9.76 -8.79 1.20
CA PHE A 95 8.91 -7.95 2.05
C PHE A 95 7.43 -8.28 1.89
N SER A 96 6.97 -8.55 0.66
CA SER A 96 5.60 -9.04 0.43
C SER A 96 5.33 -10.30 1.25
N GLN A 97 6.27 -11.25 1.25
CA GLN A 97 6.15 -12.49 2.03
C GLN A 97 6.05 -12.21 3.55
N ALA A 98 6.80 -11.24 4.06
CA ALA A 98 6.71 -10.83 5.46
C ALA A 98 5.36 -10.16 5.80
N ILE A 99 4.82 -9.37 4.86
CA ILE A 99 3.49 -8.75 4.98
C ILE A 99 2.38 -9.79 4.97
N ASP A 100 2.48 -10.82 4.12
CA ASP A 100 1.52 -11.91 4.07
C ASP A 100 1.47 -12.67 5.41
N ILE A 101 2.65 -12.95 5.99
CA ILE A 101 2.75 -13.57 7.33
C ILE A 101 2.09 -12.68 8.38
N TYR A 102 2.40 -11.39 8.39
CA TYR A 102 1.81 -10.45 9.34
C TYR A 102 0.28 -10.37 9.20
N SER A 103 -0.22 -10.28 7.97
CA SER A 103 -1.65 -10.27 7.66
C SER A 103 -2.33 -11.55 8.16
N ARG A 104 -1.68 -12.72 7.97
CA ARG A 104 -2.18 -13.99 8.48
C ARG A 104 -2.25 -14.02 10.01
N ILE A 105 -1.24 -13.47 10.68
CA ILE A 105 -1.24 -13.35 12.15
C ILE A 105 -2.42 -12.47 12.61
N GLN A 106 -2.68 -11.36 11.93
CA GLN A 106 -3.83 -10.50 12.26
C GLN A 106 -5.17 -11.21 12.07
N ILE A 107 -5.31 -12.04 11.02
CA ILE A 107 -6.51 -12.86 10.81
C ILE A 107 -6.66 -13.86 11.97
N LEU A 108 -5.61 -14.63 12.27
CA LEU A 108 -5.64 -15.62 13.35
C LEU A 108 -5.91 -14.97 14.72
N GLN A 109 -5.39 -13.77 14.96
CA GLN A 109 -5.69 -13.01 16.17
C GLN A 109 -7.18 -12.64 16.25
N LYS A 110 -7.78 -12.18 15.16
CA LYS A 110 -9.22 -11.87 15.10
C LYS A 110 -10.05 -13.14 15.32
N ASP A 111 -9.69 -14.24 14.67
CA ASP A 111 -10.38 -15.51 14.82
C ASP A 111 -10.33 -16.02 16.27
N LEU A 112 -9.16 -15.92 16.90
CA LEU A 112 -8.97 -16.29 18.31
C LEU A 112 -9.83 -15.41 19.24
N LEU A 113 -9.91 -14.10 18.98
CA LEU A 113 -10.77 -13.21 19.74
C LEU A 113 -12.25 -13.55 19.55
N ASN A 114 -12.68 -13.83 18.32
CA ASN A 114 -14.06 -14.23 18.03
C ASN A 114 -14.44 -15.51 18.79
N VAL A 115 -13.56 -16.51 18.82
CA VAL A 115 -13.77 -17.75 19.58
C VAL A 115 -13.78 -17.49 21.08
N ALA A 116 -12.83 -16.71 21.60
CA ALA A 116 -12.72 -16.42 23.03
C ALA A 116 -13.92 -15.63 23.56
N LEU A 117 -14.47 -14.73 22.74
CA LEU A 117 -15.66 -13.94 23.06
C LEU A 117 -16.98 -14.65 22.76
N GLN A 118 -16.94 -15.89 22.24
CA GLN A 118 -18.13 -16.64 21.82
C GLN A 118 -19.04 -15.85 20.86
N MET A 119 -18.43 -15.05 19.97
CA MET A 119 -19.17 -14.21 19.03
C MET A 119 -20.13 -15.07 18.21
N GLN A 120 -21.40 -14.71 18.25
CA GLN A 120 -22.41 -15.30 17.41
C GLN A 120 -22.32 -14.71 16.00
N GLU A 121 -22.89 -15.40 15.03
CA GLU A 121 -22.97 -14.90 13.65
C GLU A 121 -23.67 -13.53 13.59
N LYS A 122 -24.67 -13.31 14.45
CA LYS A 122 -25.32 -12.01 14.63
C LYS A 122 -24.35 -10.91 15.05
N ASP A 123 -23.44 -11.18 15.98
CA ASP A 123 -22.46 -10.20 16.47
C ASP A 123 -21.45 -9.85 15.37
N PHE A 124 -21.06 -10.85 14.56
CA PHE A 124 -20.22 -10.62 13.40
C PHE A 124 -20.89 -9.66 12.42
N TRP A 125 -22.14 -9.92 12.04
CA TRP A 125 -22.88 -9.05 11.13
C TRP A 125 -23.19 -7.68 11.73
N ALA A 126 -23.47 -7.61 13.03
CA ALA A 126 -23.63 -6.35 13.76
C ALA A 126 -22.35 -5.51 13.74
N SER A 127 -21.16 -6.13 13.78
CA SER A 127 -19.88 -5.41 13.64
C SER A 127 -19.67 -4.80 12.24
N LYS A 128 -20.33 -5.35 11.21
CA LYS A 128 -20.22 -4.91 9.82
C LYS A 128 -21.27 -3.87 9.45
N CYS A 129 -22.53 -4.13 9.82
CA CYS A 129 -23.63 -3.20 9.69
C CYS A 129 -24.41 -3.19 11.01
N PRO A 130 -24.07 -2.30 11.97
CA PRO A 130 -24.83 -2.13 13.19
C PRO A 130 -26.29 -1.75 12.92
N SER A 131 -26.56 -1.00 11.85
CA SER A 131 -27.91 -0.60 11.45
C SER A 131 -28.80 -1.80 11.06
N CYS A 132 -28.21 -2.79 10.38
CA CYS A 132 -28.94 -3.93 9.83
C CYS A 132 -29.08 -5.08 10.85
N PHE A 133 -28.08 -5.29 11.71
CA PHE A 133 -27.95 -6.48 12.55
C PHE A 133 -27.69 -6.18 14.03
N GLY A 134 -27.62 -4.91 14.40
CA GLY A 134 -27.47 -4.47 15.79
C GLY A 134 -28.68 -4.84 16.66
N PRO A 135 -28.53 -4.77 17.99
CA PRO A 135 -29.66 -4.96 18.89
C PRO A 135 -30.70 -3.85 18.67
N GLU A 136 -31.96 -4.23 18.50
CA GLU A 136 -33.08 -3.29 18.52
C GLU A 136 -33.12 -2.63 19.90
N LYS A 137 -32.74 -1.35 19.99
CA LYS A 137 -33.02 -0.59 21.20
C LYS A 137 -34.50 -0.20 21.19
N PRO A 138 -35.21 -0.31 22.32
CA PRO A 138 -36.60 0.13 22.41
C PRO A 138 -36.81 1.62 22.09
N ASP A 139 -35.74 2.43 22.17
CA ASP A 139 -35.78 3.89 21.94
C ASP A 139 -35.25 4.31 20.55
N GLU A 140 -34.73 3.39 19.74
CA GLU A 140 -34.31 3.71 18.37
C GLU A 140 -35.44 3.34 17.43
N VAL A 141 -36.34 4.31 17.18
CA VAL A 141 -37.23 4.24 16.02
C VAL A 141 -36.34 4.16 14.80
N SER A 142 -36.20 2.97 14.22
CA SER A 142 -35.66 2.79 12.88
C SER A 142 -36.47 3.71 11.99
N GLN A 143 -35.91 4.85 11.60
CA GLN A 143 -36.41 5.63 10.48
C GLN A 143 -36.25 4.70 9.28
N ALA A 144 -37.30 3.93 9.02
CA ALA A 144 -37.43 3.02 7.90
C ALA A 144 -37.62 3.82 6.61
N ASP A 145 -36.79 4.85 6.40
CA ASP A 145 -36.48 5.34 5.07
C ASP A 145 -35.24 4.56 4.63
N ASP A 146 -35.51 3.40 4.03
CA ASP A 146 -34.64 2.56 3.21
C ASP A 146 -33.13 2.75 3.41
N ALA A 147 -32.52 1.82 4.16
CA ALA A 147 -31.06 1.68 4.16
C ALA A 147 -30.57 1.34 2.75
N TYR A 148 -30.17 2.35 1.98
CA TYR A 148 -29.59 2.16 0.66
C TYR A 148 -28.11 1.80 0.80
N ALA A 149 -27.73 0.63 0.28
CA ALA A 149 -26.33 0.23 0.17
C ALA A 149 -25.77 0.69 -1.18
N ILE A 150 -24.77 1.56 -1.16
CA ILE A 150 -24.01 1.90 -2.37
C ILE A 150 -22.88 0.88 -2.51
N ILE A 151 -23.04 -0.06 -3.44
CA ILE A 151 -22.00 -1.02 -3.80
C ILE A 151 -21.14 -0.38 -4.90
N ALA A 152 -20.03 0.25 -4.50
CA ALA A 152 -19.03 0.72 -5.45
C ALA A 152 -18.04 -0.42 -5.76
N MET A 153 -18.17 -1.01 -6.95
CA MET A 153 -17.18 -1.97 -7.46
C MET A 153 -16.07 -1.21 -8.20
N ASP A 154 -14.80 -1.62 -8.03
CA ASP A 154 -13.70 -1.09 -8.85
C ASP A 154 -13.89 -1.53 -10.31
N GLY A 155 -14.53 -0.65 -11.08
CA GLY A 155 -14.82 -0.87 -12.49
C GLY A 155 -13.55 -1.04 -13.33
N ASN A 156 -12.40 -0.52 -12.93
CA ASN A 156 -11.20 -0.61 -13.76
C ASN A 156 -10.65 -2.04 -13.84
N PHE A 157 -10.70 -2.79 -12.73
CA PHE A 157 -10.26 -4.18 -12.73
C PHE A 157 -11.29 -5.09 -13.41
N GLN A 158 -12.58 -4.89 -13.12
CA GLN A 158 -13.67 -5.69 -13.68
C GLN A 158 -13.89 -5.43 -15.17
N HIS A 159 -13.87 -4.17 -15.63
CA HIS A 159 -14.03 -3.86 -17.07
C HIS A 159 -12.89 -4.42 -17.90
N ARG A 160 -11.64 -4.40 -17.42
CA ARG A 160 -10.53 -5.03 -18.14
C ARG A 160 -10.74 -6.54 -18.25
N HIS A 161 -11.10 -7.20 -17.15
CA HIS A 161 -11.34 -8.65 -17.18
C HIS A 161 -12.55 -9.02 -18.05
N HIS A 162 -13.65 -8.28 -17.95
CA HIS A 162 -14.86 -8.49 -18.77
C HIS A 162 -14.62 -8.17 -20.25
N HIS A 163 -13.86 -7.13 -20.59
CA HIS A 163 -13.49 -6.83 -21.98
C HIS A 163 -12.66 -7.96 -22.61
N PHE A 164 -11.77 -8.61 -21.84
CA PHE A 164 -10.98 -9.73 -22.35
C PHE A 164 -11.72 -11.07 -22.35
N ALA A 165 -12.73 -11.25 -21.49
CA ALA A 165 -13.43 -12.52 -21.33
C ALA A 165 -14.83 -12.56 -21.98
N SER A 166 -15.44 -11.41 -22.25
CA SER A 166 -16.77 -11.31 -22.85
C SER A 166 -16.69 -11.40 -24.37
N ASN A 167 -17.46 -12.32 -24.94
CA ASN A 167 -17.78 -12.34 -26.36
C ASN A 167 -19.21 -11.83 -26.62
N ASP A 168 -19.89 -11.29 -25.60
CA ASP A 168 -21.26 -10.84 -25.69
C ASP A 168 -21.32 -9.46 -26.36
N VAL A 169 -22.19 -9.34 -27.35
CA VAL A 169 -22.54 -8.08 -28.03
C VAL A 169 -23.99 -7.75 -27.67
N PRO A 170 -24.24 -7.18 -26.48
CA PRO A 170 -25.60 -6.85 -26.05
C PRO A 170 -26.22 -5.80 -26.97
N THR A 171 -27.51 -5.98 -27.23
CA THR A 171 -28.35 -5.04 -27.96
C THR A 171 -28.89 -3.96 -27.01
N GLU A 172 -29.38 -2.83 -27.56
CA GLU A 172 -29.89 -1.70 -26.76
C GLU A 172 -31.00 -2.10 -25.77
N SER A 173 -31.79 -3.13 -26.09
CA SER A 173 -32.85 -3.65 -25.20
C SER A 173 -32.35 -4.50 -24.04
N ASP A 174 -31.10 -4.95 -24.08
CA ASP A 174 -30.51 -5.81 -23.04
C ASP A 174 -30.04 -4.98 -21.82
N TYR A 175 -30.00 -3.65 -21.96
CA TYR A 175 -29.62 -2.73 -20.89
C TYR A 175 -30.84 -2.39 -20.01
N PRO A 176 -30.75 -2.57 -18.68
CA PRO A 176 -31.79 -2.10 -17.77
C PRO A 176 -31.99 -0.58 -17.88
N SER A 177 -33.20 -0.10 -17.61
CA SER A 177 -33.55 1.33 -17.75
C SER A 177 -32.75 2.30 -16.88
N ILE A 178 -32.08 1.79 -15.83
CA ILE A 178 -31.19 2.58 -14.96
C ILE A 178 -29.80 2.81 -15.58
N PHE A 179 -29.44 2.07 -16.65
CA PHE A 179 -28.18 2.22 -17.37
C PHE A 179 -28.34 3.17 -18.56
N ILE A 180 -27.26 3.88 -18.88
CA ILE A 180 -27.17 4.68 -20.10
C ILE A 180 -26.81 3.73 -21.25
N PRO A 181 -27.62 3.63 -22.31
CA PRO A 181 -27.34 2.71 -23.40
C PRO A 181 -26.24 3.25 -24.34
N PRO A 182 -25.54 2.37 -25.09
CA PRO A 182 -24.43 2.75 -25.97
C PRO A 182 -24.77 3.86 -26.97
N SER A 183 -25.97 3.85 -27.55
CA SER A 183 -26.45 4.90 -28.48
C SER A 183 -26.38 6.33 -27.90
N GLN A 184 -26.51 6.47 -26.58
CA GLN A 184 -26.43 7.76 -25.88
C GLN A 184 -24.99 8.12 -25.48
N ILE A 185 -24.08 7.15 -25.40
CA ILE A 185 -22.67 7.36 -25.02
C ILE A 185 -21.81 7.68 -26.25
N ASN A 186 -22.05 7.05 -27.40
CA ASN A 186 -21.23 7.22 -28.61
C ASN A 186 -21.14 8.69 -29.07
N ASN A 187 -22.20 9.48 -28.86
CA ASN A 187 -22.18 10.91 -29.18
C ASN A 187 -21.20 11.71 -28.32
N HIS A 188 -20.97 11.27 -27.07
CA HIS A 188 -20.02 11.89 -26.16
C HIS A 188 -18.58 11.48 -26.47
N GLU A 189 -18.36 10.24 -26.93
CA GLU A 189 -17.04 9.74 -27.34
C GLU A 189 -16.48 10.56 -28.52
N VAL A 190 -17.30 10.83 -29.53
CA VAL A 190 -16.95 11.70 -30.68
C VAL A 190 -16.62 13.13 -30.24
N GLN A 191 -17.30 13.66 -29.21
CA GLN A 191 -17.00 14.99 -28.66
C GLN A 191 -15.69 15.02 -27.85
N LEU A 192 -15.35 13.95 -27.14
CA LEU A 192 -14.10 13.85 -26.39
C LEU A 192 -12.89 13.77 -27.32
N GLU A 193 -12.95 12.98 -28.40
CA GLU A 193 -11.88 12.92 -29.42
C GLU A 193 -11.63 14.29 -30.07
N SER A 194 -12.70 15.09 -30.27
CA SER A 194 -12.58 16.44 -30.81
C SER A 194 -11.94 17.45 -29.84
N THR A 195 -12.09 17.26 -28.53
CA THR A 195 -11.57 18.17 -27.50
C THR A 195 -10.18 17.77 -27.00
N GLU A 196 -9.78 16.50 -27.13
CA GLU A 196 -8.40 16.06 -26.88
C GLU A 196 -7.41 16.73 -27.86
N GLY A 197 -7.80 16.91 -29.13
CA GLY A 197 -7.01 17.63 -30.13
C GLY A 197 -6.69 19.09 -29.75
N ASP A 198 -7.64 19.76 -29.08
CA ASP A 198 -7.50 21.16 -28.68
C ASP A 198 -6.76 21.34 -27.33
N SER A 199 -6.77 20.32 -26.48
CA SER A 199 -6.18 20.37 -25.13
C SER A 199 -4.65 20.16 -25.10
N ALA A 200 -4.04 19.71 -26.20
CA ALA A 200 -2.59 19.48 -26.29
C ALA A 200 -1.74 20.75 -26.11
N GLY A 201 -2.33 21.95 -26.28
CA GLY A 201 -1.67 23.25 -26.10
C GLY A 201 -1.68 23.81 -24.68
N LEU A 202 -2.49 23.27 -23.76
CA LEU A 202 -2.67 23.80 -22.41
C LEU A 202 -1.88 22.99 -21.38
N ARG A 203 -0.56 22.84 -21.59
CA ARG A 203 0.35 22.43 -20.51
C ARG A 203 0.38 23.56 -19.48
N ARG A 204 -0.37 23.40 -18.40
CA ARG A 204 -0.28 24.25 -17.21
C ARG A 204 1.19 24.30 -16.77
N GLU A 205 1.83 25.44 -16.96
CA GLU A 205 3.04 25.80 -16.25
C GLU A 205 2.68 25.84 -14.76
N LEU A 206 2.86 24.71 -14.09
CA LEU A 206 2.99 24.67 -12.64
C LEU A 206 4.23 25.49 -12.33
N VAL A 207 4.03 26.76 -11.99
CA VAL A 207 5.06 27.60 -11.40
C VAL A 207 5.55 26.86 -10.17
N LYS A 208 6.73 26.23 -10.29
CA LYS A 208 7.47 25.66 -9.17
C LYS A 208 7.93 26.80 -8.30
N ILE A 209 7.06 27.32 -7.43
CA ILE A 209 7.55 28.01 -6.25
C ILE A 209 8.11 26.91 -5.36
N SER A 210 9.42 26.69 -5.49
CA SER A 210 10.10 25.69 -4.70
C SER A 210 10.13 26.15 -3.26
N ILE A 211 9.73 25.29 -2.33
CA ILE A 211 9.89 25.54 -0.89
C ILE A 211 11.35 25.92 -0.57
N LEU A 212 12.32 25.48 -1.37
CA LEU A 212 13.73 25.88 -1.28
C LEU A 212 13.93 27.39 -1.48
N ASP A 213 13.20 28.05 -2.38
CA ASP A 213 13.34 29.48 -2.61
C ASP A 213 12.85 30.28 -1.40
N ASN A 214 11.76 29.83 -0.78
CA ASN A 214 11.25 30.42 0.46
C ASN A 214 12.21 30.21 1.64
N ILE A 215 12.85 29.04 1.73
CA ILE A 215 13.83 28.74 2.79
C ILE A 215 15.12 29.55 2.60
N LEU A 216 15.61 29.68 1.36
CA LEU A 216 16.79 30.49 1.04
C LEU A 216 16.55 31.98 1.32
N ASN A 217 15.36 32.48 1.01
CA ASN A 217 14.96 33.86 1.31
C ASN A 217 14.76 34.11 2.81
N ALA A 218 14.25 33.13 3.57
CA ALA A 218 14.02 33.26 5.01
C ALA A 218 15.33 33.20 5.84
N PHE A 219 16.38 32.54 5.32
CA PHE A 219 17.65 32.38 6.03
C PHE A 219 18.87 32.72 5.15
N PRO A 220 19.03 33.98 4.72
CA PRO A 220 20.07 34.39 3.77
C PRO A 220 21.51 34.21 4.29
N SER A 221 21.69 34.14 5.61
CA SER A 221 22.98 33.97 6.28
C SER A 221 23.42 32.51 6.44
N LYS A 222 22.57 31.53 6.11
CA LYS A 222 22.96 30.11 6.05
C LYS A 222 23.17 29.71 4.60
N LYS A 223 24.41 29.81 4.11
CA LYS A 223 24.81 29.14 2.87
C LYS A 223 24.56 27.64 3.04
N LEU A 224 23.54 27.10 2.37
CA LEU A 224 23.50 25.68 2.05
C LEU A 224 24.73 25.43 1.16
N GLU A 225 25.78 24.85 1.74
CA GLU A 225 26.94 24.39 0.98
C GLU A 225 26.50 23.25 0.06
N TYR A 226 26.07 23.61 -1.15
CA TYR A 226 26.12 22.70 -2.28
C TYR A 226 27.60 22.46 -2.56
N PHE A 227 28.10 21.28 -2.18
CA PHE A 227 29.43 20.81 -2.57
C PHE A 227 29.46 20.65 -4.09
N THR A 228 29.91 21.70 -4.77
CA THR A 228 30.36 21.67 -6.16
C THR A 228 31.67 22.42 -6.22
N THR A 229 32.79 21.70 -6.10
CA THR A 229 34.06 21.98 -6.77
C THR A 229 34.99 20.78 -6.61
N LEU A 230 35.15 19.99 -7.67
CA LEU A 230 36.44 19.37 -7.98
C LEU A 230 37.02 20.20 -9.11
N GLY A 231 37.80 21.22 -8.74
CA GLY A 231 38.68 21.92 -9.64
C GLY A 231 39.94 21.09 -9.86
N ALA A 232 40.27 20.91 -11.13
CA ALA A 232 41.52 20.29 -11.57
C ALA A 232 42.74 21.09 -11.09
N THR A 233 43.75 20.37 -10.65
CA THR A 233 45.17 20.70 -10.83
C THR A 233 45.87 19.43 -11.27
#